data_AF-A0AAN6JFT1-F1
#
_entry.id   AF-A0AAN6JFT1-F1
#
_cell.length_a   1.000
_cell.length_b   1.000
_cell.length_c   1.000
_cell.angle_alpha   90.00
_cell.angle_beta   90.00
_cell.angle_gamma   90.00
#
_symmetry.space_group_name_H-M   'P 1'
#
loop_
_entity.id
_entity.type
_entity.pdbx_description
1 polymer ?
#
loop_
_entity_poly.entity_id
_entity_poly.type
_entity_poly.pdbx_seq_one_letter_code
_entity_poly.pdbx_strand_id
1 'polypeptide(L)' 'MLDYDAICTFVFRDYKDFARFMYDPGSKALTPDHENFMVEEEMKMMVGDEYMVIDDGKRVG' A
#
# COMPACT_ATOMS: atom_id res chain seq x y z
N MET A 1 -18.26 -5.97 -1.52
CA MET A 1 -16.97 -5.52 -0.97
C MET A 1 -16.01 -6.70 -1.08
N LEU A 2 -14.73 -6.46 -1.32
CA LEU A 2 -13.74 -7.55 -1.28
C LEU A 2 -13.65 -8.10 0.15
N ASP A 3 -13.28 -9.38 0.28
CA ASP A 3 -13.19 -10.09 1.55
C ASP A 3 -11.88 -9.71 2.29
N TYR A 4 -11.82 -8.45 2.73
CA TYR A 4 -10.71 -7.89 3.50
C TYR A 4 -11.27 -7.14 4.70
N ASP A 5 -10.72 -7.37 5.90
CA ASP A 5 -11.10 -6.65 7.12
C ASP A 5 -10.60 -5.19 7.10
N ALA A 6 -9.47 -4.94 6.44
CA ALA A 6 -8.89 -3.62 6.27
C ALA A 6 -8.07 -3.52 4.98
N ILE A 7 -7.96 -2.31 4.44
CA ILE A 7 -7.10 -1.98 3.30
C ILE A 7 -6.24 -0.77 3.69
N CYS A 8 -4.94 -0.88 3.49
CA CYS A 8 -4.02 0.25 3.56
C CYS A 8 -3.46 0.57 2.17
N THR A 9 -3.24 1.85 1.88
CA THR A 9 -2.67 2.29 0.61
C THR A 9 -1.52 3.24 0.91
N PHE A 10 -0.35 2.91 0.37
CA PHE A 10 0.84 3.74 0.45
C PHE A 10 1.17 4.25 -0.95
N VAL A 11 1.21 5.57 -1.09
CA VAL A 11 1.50 6.22 -2.37
C VAL A 11 2.95 6.71 -2.34
N PHE A 12 3.73 6.26 -3.31
CA PHE A 12 5.12 6.67 -3.50
C PHE A 12 5.26 7.48 -4.78
N ARG A 13 6.29 8.33 -4.83
CA ARG A 13 6.56 9.14 -6.02
C ARG A 13 6.97 8.29 -7.22
N ASP A 14 7.78 7.26 -6.98
CA ASP A 14 8.22 6.30 -7.97
C ASP A 14 8.59 4.95 -7.32
N TYR A 15 8.86 3.96 -8.15
CA TYR A 15 9.24 2.61 -7.71
C TYR A 15 10.57 2.56 -6.94
N LYS A 16 11.46 3.55 -7.11
CA LYS A 16 12.72 3.58 -6.36
C LYS A 16 12.47 3.99 -4.93
N ASP A 17 11.58 4.95 -4.69
CA ASP A 17 11.18 5.34 -3.34
C ASP A 17 10.41 4.20 -2.64
N PHE A 18 9.55 3.47 -3.36
CA PHE A 18 8.95 2.23 -2.84
C PHE A 18 10.02 1.20 -2.45
N ALA A 19 10.99 0.94 -3.32
CA ALA A 19 12.07 0.00 -3.03
C ALA A 19 12.88 0.44 -1.80
N ARG A 20 13.23 1.73 -1.70
CA ARG A 20 13.92 2.28 -0.52
C ARG A 20 13.13 2.02 0.75
N PHE A 21 11.82 2.27 0.75
CA PHE A 21 10.96 1.99 1.89
C PHE A 21 10.99 0.51 2.28
N MET A 22 10.89 -0.42 1.33
CA MET A 22 10.91 -1.87 1.60
C MET A 22 12.23 -2.36 2.21
N TYR A 23 13.35 -1.70 1.89
CA TYR A 23 14.68 -2.08 2.38
C TYR A 23 15.18 -1.21 3.54
N ASP A 24 14.46 -0.15 3.92
CA ASP A 24 14.81 0.72 5.04
C ASP A 24 14.74 -0.07 6.36
N PRO A 25 15.83 -0.18 7.14
CA PRO A 25 15.78 -0.80 8.46
C PRO A 25 14.74 -0.16 9.40
N GLY A 26 14.46 1.13 9.24
CA GLY A 26 13.45 1.85 10.00
C GLY A 26 12.01 1.45 9.66
N SER A 27 11.72 1.02 8.43
CA SER A 27 10.39 0.54 8.06
C SER A 27 10.10 -0.84 8.67
N LYS A 28 11.14 -1.67 8.83
CA LYS A 28 11.07 -2.97 9.50
C LYS A 28 10.85 -2.86 11.02
N ALA A 29 11.03 -1.68 11.60
CA ALA A 29 10.71 -1.45 13.01
C ALA A 29 9.19 -1.47 13.28
N LEU A 30 8.36 -1.46 12.23
CA LEU A 30 6.90 -1.58 12.32
C LEU A 30 6.41 -3.03 12.40
N THR A 31 7.25 -4.01 12.07
CA THR A 31 6.90 -5.44 12.06
C THR A 31 6.36 -5.96 13.41
N PRO A 32 6.93 -5.58 14.57
CA PRO A 32 6.38 -6.02 15.87
C PRO A 32 4.98 -5.48 16.16
N ASP A 33 4.59 -4.34 15.57
CA ASP A 33 3.26 -3.79 15.76
C ASP A 33 2.23 -4.57 14.92
N HIS A 34 2.63 -4.99 13.71
CA HIS A 34 1.79 -5.80 12.83
C HIS A 34 1.37 -7.13 13.48
N GLU A 35 2.22 -7.76 14.30
CA GLU A 35 1.87 -8.99 15.03
C GLU A 35 0.64 -8.82 15.94
N ASN A 36 0.33 -7.60 16.39
CA ASN A 36 -0.78 -7.35 17.31
C ASN A 36 -2.15 -7.27 16.61
N PHE A 37 -2.19 -6.92 15.31
CA PHE A 37 -3.45 -6.61 14.62
C PHE A 37 -3.54 -7.14 13.18
N MET A 38 -2.47 -7.73 12.65
CA MET A 38 -2.39 -8.24 11.29
C MET A 38 -2.02 -9.73 11.29
N VAL A 39 -2.80 -10.53 10.56
CA VAL A 39 -2.47 -11.93 10.28
C VAL A 39 -1.65 -11.94 8.98
N GLU A 40 -0.32 -12.04 9.11
CA GLU A 40 0.59 -11.91 7.96
C GLU A 40 0.31 -12.90 6.83
N GLU A 41 -0.13 -14.13 7.15
CA GLU A 41 -0.45 -15.18 6.18
C GLU A 41 -1.64 -14.83 5.26
N GLU A 42 -2.53 -13.96 5.74
CA GLU A 42 -3.71 -13.50 5.00
C GLU A 42 -3.48 -12.17 4.29
N MET A 43 -2.35 -11.51 4.55
CA MET A 43 -2.00 -10.23 3.93
C MET A 43 -1.73 -10.41 2.43
N LYS A 44 -2.38 -9.59 1.61
CA LYS A 44 -2.11 -9.50 0.17
C LYS A 44 -1.53 -8.13 -0.17
N MET A 45 -0.26 -8.11 -0.58
CA MET A 45 0.39 -6.90 -1.10
C MET A 45 0.13 -6.80 -2.61
N MET A 46 -0.40 -5.66 -3.04
CA MET A 46 -0.53 -5.28 -4.45
C MET A 46 0.31 -4.05 -4.71
N VAL A 47 1.03 -4.03 -5.84
CA VAL A 47 1.82 -2.89 -6.30
C VAL A 47 1.35 -2.51 -7.69
N GLY A 48 1.06 -1.24 -7.90
CA GLY A 48 0.61 -0.73 -9.19
C GLY A 48 0.69 0.80 -9.24
N ASP A 49 0.44 1.32 -10.43
CA ASP A 49 0.39 2.75 -10.66
C ASP A 49 -1.02 3.28 -10.36
N GLU A 50 -1.10 4.35 -9.59
CA GLU A 50 -2.35 5.08 -9.38
C GLU A 50 -2.51 6.16 -10.46
N TYR A 51 -3.57 6.05 -11.25
CA TYR A 51 -3.92 7.05 -12.25
C TYR A 51 -5.23 7.74 -11.85
N MET A 52 -5.24 9.06 -11.82
CA MET A 52 -6.48 9.82 -11.75
C MET A 52 -7.09 9.87 -13.16
N VAL A 53 -8.20 9.15 -13.34
CA VAL A 53 -8.94 9.17 -14.62
C VAL A 53 -9.76 10.45 -14.69
N ILE A 54 -9.46 11.29 -15.68
CA ILE A 54 -10.26 12.45 -16.04
C ILE A 54 -11.00 12.13 -17.33
N ASP A 55 -12.32 12.21 -17.31
CA ASP A 55 -13.18 12.07 -18.49
C ASP A 55 -13.98 13.36 -18.68
N ASP A 56 -13.98 13.90 -19.91
CA ASP A 56 -14.58 15.21 -20.24
C ASP A 56 -14.25 16.35 -19.25
N GLY A 57 -13.00 16.39 -18.78
CA GLY A 57 -12.53 17.43 -17.84
C GLY A 57 -13.06 17.28 -16.41
N LYS A 58 -13.70 16.15 -16.07
CA LYS A 58 -14.16 15.83 -14.72
C LYS A 58 -13.43 14.62 -14.17
N ARG A 59 -13.11 14.66 -12.88
CA ARG A 59 -12.60 13.48 -12.16
C ARG A 59 -13.68 12.41 -12.17
N VAL A 60 -13.35 11.21 -12.64
CA VAL A 60 -14.22 10.04 -12.59
C VAL A 60 -13.80 9.20 -11.38
N GLY A 61 -14.74 8.95 -10.46
CA GLY A 61 -14.49 8.19 -9.22
C GLY A 61 -15.57 8.40 -8.18
#